data_AF-A0A6A7G2Q5-F1
#
_entry.id   AF-A0A6A7G2Q5-F1
#
_cell.length_a   1.000
_cell.length_b   1.000
_cell.length_c   1.000
_cell.angle_alpha   90.00
_cell.angle_beta   90.00
_cell.angle_gamma   90.00
#
_symmetry.space_group_name_H-M   'P 1'
#
loop_
_entity.id
_entity.type
_entity.pdbx_description
1 polymer ?
#
loop_
_entity_poly.entity_id
_entity_poly.type
_entity_poly.pdbx_seq_one_letter_code
_entity_poly.pdbx_strand_id
1 'polypeptide(L)'
;CVYDLLPTDIGDMCPWFPRKIADLDHFQTVLMYGSDLDADHPGFKDPVYRKRRKLFYDIAMRYKFGDPIPRVTYSKEETKTWGTIFRELHSMYPNYACKEYNENWPMLVRQCGYREDNIPQLADIDVFLRGKTGFTLRPVAGYLSPRDFLAGLAFRVFHCTQYIRHSSDPFYTPEPDCCHELLGHMPLLACPGFAQFSQEIGLASLGASEDELSKIATLYFFTVEFGLCKENGELRVYGAGLLSSVAELKHALSGNATVEEFDPESVCHVPCLVTTFQKQYFVTDTFEQAKELLRQFVMEVQRPFGVRYNPYTQSVEVLTNTDKVAAIVSELKGDLCIVRNALVKIQALDDGADIENITEMLASALKPDVGHKKTQANTETNLDQSAVATEEHIGEE
;
A
#
# COMPACT_ATOMS: atom_id res chain seq x y z
N CYS A 1 -31.47 -15.03 -0.08
CA CYS A 1 -31.29 -15.03 -1.54
C CYS A 1 -29.92 -15.60 -1.83
N VAL A 2 -29.88 -16.89 -2.15
CA VAL A 2 -28.69 -17.57 -2.65
C VAL A 2 -28.56 -17.11 -4.08
N TYR A 3 -27.65 -16.17 -4.34
CA TYR A 3 -27.31 -15.82 -5.71
C TYR A 3 -26.52 -16.99 -6.28
N ASP A 4 -26.96 -17.51 -7.42
CA ASP A 4 -26.20 -18.44 -8.25
C ASP A 4 -24.85 -17.79 -8.57
N LEU A 5 -23.83 -18.16 -7.78
CA LEU A 5 -22.44 -17.97 -8.13
C LEU A 5 -22.22 -18.83 -9.38
N LEU A 6 -22.16 -18.19 -10.55
CA LEU A 6 -21.62 -18.82 -11.76
C LEU A 6 -20.35 -19.58 -11.35
N PRO A 7 -20.17 -20.84 -11.78
CA PRO A 7 -18.97 -21.60 -11.45
C PRO A 7 -17.76 -20.74 -11.83
N THR A 8 -17.01 -20.29 -10.84
CA THR A 8 -15.75 -19.61 -11.12
C THR A 8 -14.83 -20.65 -11.76
N ASP A 9 -14.04 -20.25 -12.76
CA ASP A 9 -12.99 -21.10 -13.36
C ASP A 9 -11.94 -21.61 -12.34
N ILE A 10 -12.10 -21.30 -11.06
CA ILE A 10 -11.16 -21.50 -9.95
C ILE A 10 -11.81 -22.29 -8.80
N GLY A 11 -13.13 -22.53 -8.81
CA GLY A 11 -13.83 -23.30 -7.77
C GLY A 11 -13.50 -22.87 -6.33
N ASP A 12 -13.46 -23.85 -5.41
CA ASP A 12 -13.05 -23.70 -3.99
C ASP A 12 -11.51 -23.62 -3.80
N MET A 13 -10.71 -23.42 -4.85
CA MET A 13 -9.25 -23.53 -4.77
C MET A 13 -8.55 -22.32 -4.13
N CYS A 14 -9.27 -21.22 -3.88
CA CYS A 14 -8.77 -20.07 -3.16
C CYS A 14 -9.91 -19.37 -2.38
N PRO A 15 -9.59 -18.57 -1.35
CA PRO A 15 -10.56 -17.69 -0.73
C PRO A 15 -11.26 -16.81 -1.77
N TRP A 16 -12.54 -16.52 -1.55
CA TRP A 16 -13.29 -15.60 -2.39
C TRP A 16 -12.64 -14.21 -2.39
N PHE A 17 -12.73 -13.49 -3.51
CA PHE A 17 -12.29 -12.10 -3.62
C PHE A 17 -13.09 -11.34 -4.70
N PRO A 18 -13.19 -10.01 -4.59
CA PRO A 18 -13.98 -9.19 -5.52
C PRO A 18 -13.44 -9.23 -6.95
N ARG A 19 -14.34 -9.30 -7.93
CA ARG A 19 -14.04 -9.30 -9.37
C ARG A 19 -14.44 -8.01 -10.05
N LYS A 20 -15.42 -7.30 -9.49
CA LYS A 20 -15.88 -6.00 -9.93
C LYS A 20 -15.81 -5.05 -8.76
N ILE A 21 -15.57 -3.77 -9.02
CA ILE A 21 -15.53 -2.74 -7.98
C ILE A 21 -16.80 -2.71 -7.12
N ALA A 22 -17.97 -3.00 -7.70
CA ALA A 22 -19.24 -3.09 -6.99
C ALA A 22 -19.27 -4.21 -5.94
N ASP A 23 -18.46 -5.26 -6.11
CA ASP A 23 -18.40 -6.38 -5.17
C ASP A 23 -17.84 -5.96 -3.79
N LEU A 24 -17.14 -4.82 -3.72
CA LEU A 24 -16.67 -4.23 -2.46
C LEU A 24 -17.83 -3.83 -1.52
N ASP A 25 -19.07 -3.71 -2.04
CA ASP A 25 -20.26 -3.46 -1.20
C ASP A 25 -20.68 -4.63 -0.31
N HIS A 26 -20.17 -5.82 -0.61
CA HIS A 26 -20.54 -7.05 0.08
C HIS A 26 -19.61 -7.39 1.25
N PHE A 27 -18.44 -6.75 1.35
CA PHE A 27 -17.37 -7.14 2.28
C PHE A 27 -16.72 -5.91 2.93
N GLN A 28 -17.25 -5.53 4.09
CA GLN A 28 -16.65 -4.53 4.98
C GLN A 28 -16.70 -5.06 6.42
N THR A 29 -15.92 -6.10 6.70
CA THR A 29 -15.86 -6.69 8.03
C THR A 29 -15.10 -5.74 8.95
N VAL A 30 -15.85 -4.88 9.64
CA VAL A 30 -15.31 -3.97 10.66
C VAL A 30 -14.96 -4.78 11.90
N LEU A 31 -13.67 -4.92 12.18
CA LEU A 31 -13.14 -5.68 13.31
C LEU A 31 -13.13 -4.87 14.61
N MET A 32 -12.76 -3.60 14.54
CA MET A 32 -12.56 -2.75 15.70
C MET A 32 -13.02 -1.31 15.43
N TYR A 33 -13.30 -0.57 16.50
CA TYR A 33 -13.56 0.86 16.45
C TYR A 33 -14.74 1.24 15.52
N GLY A 34 -15.74 0.37 15.43
CA GLY A 34 -17.00 0.65 14.75
C GLY A 34 -17.84 1.67 15.54
N SER A 35 -18.99 1.24 16.06
CA SER A 35 -19.81 2.05 16.96
C SER A 35 -19.31 2.08 18.40
N ASP A 36 -18.58 1.05 18.81
CA ASP A 36 -18.10 0.89 20.19
C ASP A 36 -16.61 1.22 20.28
N LEU A 37 -16.24 1.75 21.46
CA LEU A 37 -14.89 2.18 21.79
C LEU A 37 -14.33 1.25 22.87
N ASP A 38 -13.02 1.02 22.82
CA ASP A 38 -12.31 0.28 23.86
C ASP A 38 -12.30 1.03 25.18
N ALA A 39 -12.11 0.30 26.29
CA ALA A 39 -12.23 0.86 27.65
C ALA A 39 -11.17 1.94 27.97
N ASP A 40 -10.01 1.86 27.32
CA ASP A 40 -8.88 2.80 27.41
C ASP A 40 -8.97 3.94 26.38
N HIS A 41 -9.96 3.92 25.48
CA HIS A 41 -10.16 4.98 24.50
C HIS A 41 -10.56 6.30 25.19
N PRO A 42 -9.96 7.46 24.83
CA PRO A 42 -10.23 8.74 25.52
C PRO A 42 -11.71 9.14 25.54
N GLY A 43 -12.43 8.85 24.46
CA GLY A 43 -13.88 9.08 24.33
C GLY A 43 -14.79 7.99 24.93
N PHE A 44 -14.26 6.96 25.60
CA PHE A 44 -15.07 5.80 26.05
C PHE A 44 -16.24 6.20 26.97
N LYS A 45 -16.01 7.18 27.86
CA LYS A 45 -17.00 7.70 28.82
C LYS A 45 -17.71 8.97 28.35
N ASP A 46 -17.41 9.47 27.14
CA ASP A 46 -18.04 10.68 26.61
C ASP A 46 -19.29 10.30 25.78
N PRO A 47 -20.51 10.54 26.29
CA PRO A 47 -21.74 10.20 25.57
C PRO A 47 -21.95 11.05 24.31
N VAL A 48 -21.42 12.28 24.27
CA VAL A 48 -21.52 13.17 23.11
C VAL A 48 -20.63 12.64 21.99
N TYR A 49 -19.37 12.29 22.31
CA TYR A 49 -18.45 11.70 21.35
C TYR A 49 -18.96 10.35 20.81
N ARG A 50 -19.48 9.46 21.68
CA ARG A 50 -20.07 8.17 21.25
C ARG A 50 -21.25 8.36 20.31
N LYS A 51 -22.16 9.29 20.62
CA LYS A 51 -23.28 9.63 19.73
C LYS A 51 -22.78 10.16 18.39
N ARG A 52 -21.72 10.95 18.41
CA ARG A 52 -21.07 11.48 17.20
C ARG A 52 -20.42 10.37 16.37
N ARG A 53 -19.73 9.41 16.98
CA ARG A 53 -19.18 8.22 16.31
C ARG A 53 -20.24 7.35 15.66
N LYS A 54 -21.37 7.14 16.34
CA LYS A 54 -22.51 6.41 15.74
C LYS A 54 -23.02 7.08 14.45
N LEU A 55 -23.05 8.41 14.38
CA LEU A 55 -23.44 9.10 13.15
C LEU A 55 -22.51 8.75 11.98
N PHE A 56 -21.19 8.76 12.20
CA PHE A 56 -20.20 8.40 11.19
C PHE A 56 -20.30 6.93 10.77
N TYR A 57 -20.50 6.03 11.74
CA TYR A 57 -20.78 4.63 11.47
C TYR A 57 -22.01 4.47 10.56
N ASP A 58 -23.13 5.13 10.89
CA ASP A 58 -24.36 5.05 10.10
C ASP A 58 -24.19 5.65 8.69
N ILE A 59 -23.30 6.63 8.49
CA ILE A 59 -22.95 7.15 7.16
C ILE A 59 -22.22 6.07 6.34
N ALA A 60 -21.16 5.49 6.91
CA ALA A 60 -20.36 4.47 6.23
C ALA A 60 -21.19 3.24 5.87
N MET A 61 -22.02 2.74 6.79
CA MET A 61 -22.84 1.55 6.56
C MET A 61 -23.92 1.73 5.48
N ARG A 62 -24.35 2.97 5.22
CA ARG A 62 -25.33 3.27 4.16
C ARG A 62 -24.71 3.45 2.79
N TYR A 63 -23.41 3.71 2.71
CA TYR A 63 -22.73 3.97 1.45
C TYR A 63 -22.73 2.72 0.56
N LYS A 64 -23.06 2.92 -0.72
CA LYS A 64 -22.95 1.91 -1.78
C LYS A 64 -22.14 2.43 -2.94
N PHE A 65 -21.51 1.51 -3.67
CA PHE A 65 -20.74 1.85 -4.85
C PHE A 65 -21.61 2.61 -5.85
N GLY A 66 -21.10 3.75 -6.34
CA GLY A 66 -21.79 4.64 -7.27
C GLY A 66 -22.50 5.81 -6.58
N ASP A 67 -22.75 5.74 -5.26
CA ASP A 67 -23.30 6.87 -4.52
C ASP A 67 -22.26 7.99 -4.35
N PRO A 68 -22.67 9.26 -4.35
CA PRO A 68 -21.79 10.33 -3.92
C PRO A 68 -21.46 10.18 -2.44
N ILE A 69 -20.19 10.40 -2.07
CA ILE A 69 -19.77 10.34 -0.66
C ILE A 69 -20.51 11.43 0.15
N PRO A 70 -21.23 11.07 1.23
CA PRO A 70 -21.95 12.04 2.03
C PRO A 70 -21.03 13.07 2.68
N ARG A 71 -21.39 14.35 2.54
CA ARG A 71 -20.71 15.44 3.23
C ARG A 71 -21.08 15.48 4.70
N VAL A 72 -20.11 15.84 5.53
CA VAL A 72 -20.26 15.95 6.99
C VAL A 72 -20.14 17.40 7.40
N THR A 73 -21.09 17.88 8.19
CA THR A 73 -20.95 19.13 8.93
C THR A 73 -20.19 18.84 10.23
N TYR A 74 -18.90 19.19 10.25
CA TYR A 74 -18.04 19.06 11.43
C TYR A 74 -18.37 20.13 12.49
N SER A 75 -18.26 19.77 13.75
CA SER A 75 -18.46 20.67 14.89
C SER A 75 -17.28 21.62 15.05
N LYS A 76 -17.47 22.74 15.76
CA LYS A 76 -16.38 23.67 16.08
C LYS A 76 -15.24 23.02 16.88
N GLU A 77 -15.58 22.06 17.75
CA GLU A 77 -14.60 21.30 18.51
C GLU A 77 -13.78 20.39 17.61
N GLU A 78 -14.45 19.66 16.70
CA GLU A 78 -13.79 18.80 15.72
C GLU A 78 -12.84 19.62 14.83
N THR A 79 -13.30 20.75 14.30
CA THR A 79 -12.46 21.65 13.51
C THR A 79 -11.27 22.20 14.31
N LYS A 80 -11.44 22.47 15.60
CA LYS A 80 -10.35 22.93 16.47
C LYS A 80 -9.31 21.83 16.72
N THR A 81 -9.76 20.58 16.94
CA THR A 81 -8.87 19.41 17.08
C THR A 81 -8.05 19.23 15.81
N TRP A 82 -8.71 19.24 14.63
CA TRP A 82 -8.04 19.20 13.33
C TRP A 82 -7.02 20.33 13.18
N GLY A 83 -7.40 21.59 13.43
CA GLY A 83 -6.51 22.73 13.28
C GLY A 83 -5.27 22.67 14.17
N THR A 84 -5.40 22.06 15.35
CA THR A 84 -4.27 21.83 16.25
C THR A 84 -3.25 20.87 15.63
N ILE A 85 -3.73 19.75 15.09
CA ILE A 85 -2.90 18.71 14.45
C ILE A 85 -2.29 19.23 13.15
N PHE A 86 -3.14 19.84 12.31
CA PHE A 86 -2.77 20.42 11.02
C PHE A 86 -1.62 21.41 11.17
N ARG A 87 -1.71 22.35 12.13
CA ARG A 87 -0.68 23.39 12.32
C ARG A 87 0.69 22.80 12.64
N GLU A 88 0.74 21.86 13.57
CA GLU A 88 2.00 21.24 14.00
C GLU A 88 2.63 20.43 12.86
N LEU A 89 1.88 19.50 12.26
CA LEU A 89 2.39 18.65 11.18
C LEU A 89 2.74 19.45 9.92
N HIS A 90 1.93 20.46 9.56
CA HIS A 90 2.20 21.32 8.42
C HIS A 90 3.53 22.07 8.55
N SER A 91 3.92 22.44 9.76
CA SER A 91 5.23 23.06 10.02
C SER A 91 6.40 22.07 9.89
N MET A 92 6.13 20.78 10.06
CA MET A 92 7.12 19.70 10.01
C MET A 92 7.34 19.17 8.59
N TYR A 93 6.31 19.12 7.73
CA TYR A 93 6.39 18.50 6.40
C TYR A 93 7.55 18.97 5.51
N PRO A 94 7.88 20.27 5.39
CA PRO A 94 8.98 20.71 4.53
C PRO A 94 10.34 20.11 4.92
N ASN A 95 10.51 19.75 6.20
CA ASN A 95 11.77 19.26 6.75
C ASN A 95 11.83 17.74 6.86
N TYR A 96 10.71 17.01 6.78
CA TYR A 96 10.68 15.58 7.09
C TYR A 96 9.90 14.73 6.10
N ALA A 97 8.83 15.27 5.49
CA ALA A 97 8.08 14.52 4.49
C ALA A 97 8.90 14.38 3.20
N CYS A 98 8.70 13.27 2.49
CA CYS A 98 9.27 13.04 1.18
C CYS A 98 8.86 14.11 0.16
N LYS A 99 9.61 14.19 -0.94
CA LYS A 99 9.41 15.12 -2.04
C LYS A 99 8.01 14.99 -2.62
N GLU A 100 7.55 13.77 -2.91
CA GLU A 100 6.24 13.52 -3.53
C GLU A 100 5.09 14.02 -2.65
N TYR A 101 5.22 13.90 -1.33
CA TYR A 101 4.27 14.48 -0.39
C TYR A 101 4.20 16.01 -0.56
N ASN A 102 5.36 16.66 -0.49
CA ASN A 102 5.48 18.12 -0.57
C ASN A 102 5.10 18.69 -1.95
N GLU A 103 5.23 17.92 -3.03
CA GLU A 103 4.77 18.29 -4.36
C GLU A 103 3.24 18.28 -4.48
N ASN A 104 2.58 17.29 -3.87
CA ASN A 104 1.12 17.15 -3.93
C ASN A 104 0.38 18.01 -2.90
N TRP A 105 1.01 18.29 -1.75
CA TRP A 105 0.40 19.01 -0.64
C TRP A 105 -0.21 20.38 -1.02
N PRO A 106 0.47 21.28 -1.77
CA PRO A 106 -0.10 22.56 -2.19
C PRO A 106 -1.36 22.41 -3.06
N MET A 107 -1.48 21.31 -3.81
CA MET A 107 -2.66 21.03 -4.61
C MET A 107 -3.86 20.67 -3.74
N LEU A 108 -3.66 19.85 -2.70
CA LEU A 108 -4.71 19.51 -1.73
C LEU A 108 -5.19 20.74 -0.95
N VAL A 109 -4.27 21.61 -0.52
CA VAL A 109 -4.60 22.91 0.08
C VAL A 109 -5.49 23.75 -0.83
N ARG A 110 -5.12 23.85 -2.11
CA ARG A 110 -5.83 24.69 -3.07
C ARG A 110 -7.17 24.10 -3.53
N GLN A 111 -7.24 22.81 -3.78
CA GLN A 111 -8.35 22.17 -4.49
C GLN A 111 -9.29 21.40 -3.57
N CYS A 112 -8.80 20.88 -2.44
CA CYS A 112 -9.58 20.08 -1.49
C CYS A 112 -9.86 20.79 -0.17
N GLY A 113 -9.44 22.05 -0.04
CA GLY A 113 -9.75 22.88 1.13
C GLY A 113 -8.98 22.50 2.39
N TYR A 114 -7.78 21.92 2.27
CA TYR A 114 -6.91 21.66 3.42
C TYR A 114 -6.46 22.97 4.05
N ARG A 115 -7.06 23.30 5.20
CA ARG A 115 -6.74 24.50 5.98
C ARG A 115 -6.91 24.20 7.46
N GLU A 116 -6.23 24.94 8.30
CA GLU A 116 -6.33 24.82 9.76
C GLU A 116 -7.78 24.96 10.27
N ASP A 117 -8.59 25.80 9.61
CA ASP A 117 -9.96 26.11 9.98
C ASP A 117 -11.03 25.26 9.26
N ASN A 118 -10.61 24.22 8.52
CA ASN A 118 -11.53 23.43 7.69
C ASN A 118 -11.06 21.99 7.52
N ILE A 119 -11.88 21.04 7.98
CA ILE A 119 -11.68 19.61 7.72
C ILE A 119 -12.12 19.32 6.27
N PRO A 120 -11.23 18.83 5.40
CA PRO A 120 -11.56 18.44 4.04
C PRO A 120 -12.69 17.40 3.95
N GLN A 121 -13.50 17.48 2.89
CA GLN A 121 -14.56 16.51 2.65
C GLN A 121 -14.05 15.40 1.75
N LEU A 122 -14.34 14.14 2.10
CA LEU A 122 -13.96 12.98 1.28
C LEU A 122 -14.47 13.07 -0.15
N ALA A 123 -15.66 13.65 -0.36
CA ALA A 123 -16.22 13.84 -1.70
C ALA A 123 -15.35 14.71 -2.62
N ASP A 124 -14.69 15.74 -2.07
CA ASP A 124 -13.82 16.63 -2.86
C ASP A 124 -12.49 15.95 -3.18
N ILE A 125 -11.95 15.22 -2.19
CA ILE A 125 -10.69 14.48 -2.34
C ILE A 125 -10.85 13.28 -3.27
N ASP A 126 -11.99 12.59 -3.24
CA ASP A 126 -12.32 11.50 -4.17
C ASP A 126 -12.23 11.98 -5.61
N VAL A 127 -12.82 13.14 -5.92
CA VAL A 127 -12.75 13.74 -7.27
C VAL A 127 -11.30 14.09 -7.62
N PHE A 128 -10.56 14.67 -6.68
CA PHE A 128 -9.16 15.03 -6.87
C PHE A 128 -8.27 13.82 -7.17
N LEU A 129 -8.32 12.78 -6.33
CA LEU A 129 -7.53 11.56 -6.50
C LEU A 129 -7.92 10.80 -7.77
N ARG A 130 -9.22 10.77 -8.10
CA ARG A 130 -9.70 10.12 -9.32
C ARG A 130 -9.10 10.78 -10.55
N GLY A 131 -9.04 12.11 -10.57
CA GLY A 131 -8.41 12.87 -11.66
C GLY A 131 -6.88 12.79 -11.69
N LYS A 132 -6.23 12.44 -10.57
CA LYS A 132 -4.77 12.40 -10.44
C LYS A 132 -4.17 11.04 -10.72
N THR A 133 -4.72 10.01 -10.08
CA THR A 133 -4.17 8.65 -10.07
C THR A 133 -5.26 7.60 -10.24
N GLY A 134 -6.51 7.99 -10.47
CA GLY A 134 -7.63 7.05 -10.53
C GLY A 134 -8.00 6.43 -9.19
N PHE A 135 -7.35 6.83 -8.09
CA PHE A 135 -7.78 6.44 -6.75
C PHE A 135 -9.12 7.09 -6.40
N THR A 136 -9.92 6.34 -5.66
CA THR A 136 -11.22 6.79 -5.14
C THR A 136 -11.31 6.47 -3.66
N LEU A 137 -12.20 7.16 -2.97
CA LEU A 137 -12.41 7.00 -1.54
C LEU A 137 -13.73 6.30 -1.26
N ARG A 138 -13.73 5.51 -0.20
CA ARG A 138 -14.93 4.86 0.32
C ARG A 138 -15.05 5.10 1.82
N PRO A 139 -16.12 5.73 2.32
CA PRO A 139 -16.35 5.85 3.75
C PRO A 139 -16.32 4.47 4.42
N VAL A 140 -15.58 4.37 5.52
CA VAL A 140 -15.51 3.14 6.32
C VAL A 140 -15.82 3.44 7.79
N ALA A 141 -16.50 2.48 8.43
CA ALA A 141 -17.03 2.65 9.77
C ALA A 141 -15.97 2.48 10.88
N GLY A 142 -14.84 1.85 10.57
CA GLY A 142 -13.79 1.49 11.53
C GLY A 142 -12.72 0.63 10.87
N TYR A 143 -11.95 -0.08 11.68
CA TYR A 143 -10.83 -0.91 11.24
C TYR A 143 -11.32 -2.16 10.51
N LEU A 144 -10.97 -2.33 9.24
CA LEU A 144 -11.35 -3.50 8.44
C LEU A 144 -10.41 -4.69 8.66
N SER A 145 -10.86 -5.88 8.28
CA SER A 145 -9.95 -7.00 8.10
C SER A 145 -8.88 -6.67 7.04
N PRO A 146 -7.63 -7.18 7.17
CA PRO A 146 -6.61 -6.97 6.14
C PRO A 146 -7.07 -7.41 4.76
N ARG A 147 -7.84 -8.50 4.68
CA ARG A 147 -8.42 -9.02 3.43
C ARG A 147 -9.32 -7.99 2.75
N ASP A 148 -10.26 -7.41 3.49
CA ASP A 148 -11.23 -6.44 2.94
C ASP A 148 -10.56 -5.10 2.60
N PHE A 149 -9.64 -4.64 3.45
CA PHE A 149 -8.91 -3.39 3.21
C PHE A 149 -8.03 -3.48 1.96
N LEU A 150 -7.16 -4.50 1.88
CA LEU A 150 -6.24 -4.69 0.75
C LEU A 150 -7.00 -5.02 -0.54
N ALA A 151 -8.12 -5.72 -0.47
CA ALA A 151 -8.98 -5.92 -1.64
C ALA A 151 -9.47 -4.59 -2.23
N GLY A 152 -9.76 -3.58 -1.40
CA GLY A 152 -10.07 -2.22 -1.89
C GLY A 152 -8.93 -1.60 -2.70
N LEU A 153 -7.69 -1.70 -2.21
CA LEU A 153 -6.51 -1.16 -2.89
C LEU A 153 -6.32 -1.75 -4.28
N ALA A 154 -6.69 -3.01 -4.50
CA ALA A 154 -6.61 -3.66 -5.82
C ALA A 154 -7.44 -2.92 -6.88
N PHE A 155 -8.51 -2.24 -6.47
CA PHE A 155 -9.40 -1.44 -7.32
C PHE A 155 -9.08 0.06 -7.28
N ARG A 156 -7.96 0.45 -6.69
CA ARG A 156 -7.63 1.85 -6.35
C ARG A 156 -8.74 2.50 -5.50
N VAL A 157 -9.30 1.75 -4.56
CA VAL A 157 -10.27 2.23 -3.58
C VAL A 157 -9.61 2.27 -2.21
N PHE A 158 -9.46 3.45 -1.63
CA PHE A 158 -8.97 3.61 -0.28
C PHE A 158 -10.16 3.76 0.69
N HIS A 159 -10.22 2.88 1.69
CA HIS A 159 -11.23 2.91 2.75
C HIS A 159 -10.85 3.98 3.76
N CYS A 160 -11.68 5.01 3.91
CA CYS A 160 -11.33 6.23 4.62
C CYS A 160 -12.36 6.55 5.72
N THR A 161 -11.89 6.74 6.95
CA THR A 161 -12.75 7.13 8.07
C THR A 161 -13.12 8.61 7.98
N GLN A 162 -14.32 8.96 8.48
CA GLN A 162 -14.81 10.34 8.51
C GLN A 162 -14.85 10.96 9.91
N TYR A 163 -14.76 10.13 10.94
CA TYR A 163 -14.75 10.60 12.32
C TYR A 163 -13.38 11.18 12.67
N ILE A 164 -13.36 12.13 13.60
CA ILE A 164 -12.12 12.71 14.14
C ILE A 164 -11.85 12.13 15.53
N ARG A 165 -10.56 12.00 15.89
CA ARG A 165 -10.12 11.60 17.22
C ARG A 165 -10.65 12.54 18.32
N HIS A 166 -10.66 12.03 19.55
CA HIS A 166 -11.16 12.77 20.71
C HIS A 166 -10.32 14.02 21.01
N SER A 167 -10.97 15.12 21.42
CA SER A 167 -10.32 16.43 21.61
C SER A 167 -9.39 16.52 22.82
N SER A 168 -9.46 15.56 23.76
CA SER A 168 -8.64 15.54 24.97
C SER A 168 -7.15 15.36 24.71
N ASP A 169 -6.79 14.66 23.63
CA ASP A 169 -5.40 14.47 23.22
C ASP A 169 -5.29 14.46 21.69
N PRO A 170 -5.17 15.64 21.05
CA PRO A 170 -5.11 15.73 19.60
C PRO A 170 -3.87 15.06 18.98
N PHE A 171 -2.77 14.92 19.73
CA PHE A 171 -1.51 14.42 19.19
C PHE A 171 -1.35 12.91 19.27
N TYR A 172 -2.33 12.21 19.84
CA TYR A 172 -2.36 10.75 19.95
C TYR A 172 -3.70 10.19 19.48
N THR A 173 -3.67 9.04 18.80
CA THR A 173 -4.86 8.25 18.50
C THR A 173 -4.48 6.77 18.39
N PRO A 174 -5.25 5.84 19.01
CA PRO A 174 -5.06 4.41 18.81
C PRO A 174 -5.74 3.88 17.54
N GLU A 175 -6.60 4.70 16.93
CA GLU A 175 -7.42 4.36 15.75
C GLU A 175 -7.13 5.32 14.58
N PRO A 176 -7.21 4.85 13.32
CA PRO A 176 -7.04 5.70 12.15
C PRO A 176 -8.27 6.61 11.96
N ASP A 177 -8.22 7.81 12.53
CA ASP A 177 -9.25 8.84 12.36
C ASP A 177 -9.05 9.64 11.06
N CYS A 178 -9.99 10.53 10.71
CA CYS A 178 -9.88 11.30 9.48
C CYS A 178 -8.62 12.18 9.43
N CYS A 179 -8.03 12.58 10.56
CA CYS A 179 -6.73 13.28 10.53
C CYS A 179 -5.63 12.36 9.95
N HIS A 180 -5.61 11.10 10.37
CA HIS A 180 -4.69 10.09 9.83
C HIS A 180 -4.86 9.93 8.33
N GLU A 181 -6.09 9.70 7.87
CA GLU A 181 -6.35 9.47 6.45
C GLU A 181 -5.98 10.67 5.60
N LEU A 182 -6.46 11.86 6.01
CA LEU A 182 -6.37 13.06 5.21
C LEU A 182 -4.94 13.60 5.14
N LEU A 183 -4.22 13.59 6.26
CA LEU A 183 -2.88 14.15 6.37
C LEU A 183 -1.79 13.15 6.03
N GLY A 184 -2.01 11.86 6.30
CA GLY A 184 -1.04 10.80 6.02
C GLY A 184 -1.13 10.29 4.59
N HIS A 185 -2.28 9.73 4.21
CA HIS A 185 -2.44 8.94 2.99
C HIS A 185 -2.67 9.78 1.73
N MET A 186 -3.58 10.76 1.78
CA MET A 186 -4.06 11.45 0.56
C MET A 186 -2.95 12.10 -0.28
N PRO A 187 -1.92 12.76 0.29
CA PRO A 187 -0.85 13.37 -0.49
C PRO A 187 -0.04 12.35 -1.29
N LEU A 188 0.15 11.13 -0.78
CA LEU A 188 0.87 10.09 -1.50
C LEU A 188 -0.02 9.29 -2.45
N LEU A 189 -1.30 9.10 -2.15
CA LEU A 189 -2.23 8.52 -3.13
C LEU A 189 -2.40 9.40 -4.38
N ALA A 190 -2.03 10.69 -4.30
CA ALA A 190 -1.96 11.59 -5.45
C ALA A 190 -0.67 11.43 -6.29
N CYS A 191 0.32 10.65 -5.81
CA CYS A 191 1.53 10.29 -6.56
C CYS A 191 1.28 9.04 -7.41
N PRO A 192 1.45 9.08 -8.75
CA PRO A 192 1.21 7.93 -9.62
C PRO A 192 2.02 6.67 -9.26
N GLY A 193 3.30 6.84 -8.90
CA GLY A 193 4.18 5.73 -8.52
C GLY A 193 3.71 5.06 -7.23
N PHE A 194 3.35 5.86 -6.22
CA PHE A 194 2.84 5.36 -4.95
C PHE A 194 1.45 4.72 -5.09
N ALA A 195 0.55 5.34 -5.87
CA ALA A 195 -0.75 4.76 -6.19
C ALA A 195 -0.62 3.38 -6.86
N GLN A 196 0.31 3.24 -7.81
CA GLN A 196 0.59 1.95 -8.44
C GLN A 196 1.13 0.94 -7.42
N PHE A 197 2.07 1.35 -6.56
CA PHE A 197 2.60 0.53 -5.48
C PHE A 197 1.49 0.02 -4.53
N SER A 198 0.62 0.91 -4.04
CA SER A 198 -0.51 0.53 -3.18
C SER A 198 -1.47 -0.42 -3.88
N GLN A 199 -1.73 -0.22 -5.18
CA GLN A 199 -2.58 -1.14 -5.96
C GLN A 199 -1.93 -2.52 -6.12
N GLU A 200 -0.62 -2.61 -6.29
CA GLU A 200 0.09 -3.88 -6.44
C GLU A 200 0.02 -4.73 -5.16
N ILE A 201 0.15 -4.12 -3.98
CA ILE A 201 -0.13 -4.78 -2.69
C ILE A 201 -1.57 -5.34 -2.69
N GLY A 202 -2.54 -4.52 -3.12
CA GLY A 202 -3.93 -4.95 -3.18
C GLY A 202 -4.14 -6.15 -4.11
N LEU A 203 -3.58 -6.09 -5.33
CA LEU A 203 -3.66 -7.17 -6.32
C LEU A 203 -2.96 -8.45 -5.85
N ALA A 204 -1.87 -8.34 -5.08
CA ALA A 204 -1.20 -9.48 -4.48
C ALA A 204 -2.10 -10.22 -3.47
N SER A 205 -2.90 -9.47 -2.70
CA SER A 205 -3.76 -10.03 -1.65
C SER A 205 -4.96 -10.84 -2.19
N LEU A 206 -5.37 -10.59 -3.43
CA LEU A 206 -6.54 -11.23 -4.05
C LEU A 206 -6.36 -12.75 -4.20
N GLY A 207 -7.15 -13.51 -3.43
CA GLY A 207 -7.13 -14.97 -3.42
C GLY A 207 -5.93 -15.58 -2.66
N ALA A 208 -5.12 -14.76 -1.98
CA ALA A 208 -4.03 -15.25 -1.15
C ALA A 208 -4.57 -16.02 0.07
N SER A 209 -3.80 -17.02 0.54
CA SER A 209 -4.07 -17.72 1.82
C SER A 209 -3.96 -16.74 3.00
N GLU A 210 -4.44 -17.12 4.19
CA GLU A 210 -4.31 -16.26 5.39
C GLU A 210 -2.84 -15.99 5.75
N ASP A 211 -1.95 -16.97 5.60
CA ASP A 211 -0.52 -16.82 5.88
C ASP A 211 0.14 -15.80 4.94
N GLU A 212 -0.12 -15.91 3.64
CA GLU A 212 0.38 -14.96 2.64
C GLU A 212 -0.25 -13.58 2.81
N LEU A 213 -1.54 -13.51 3.12
CA LEU A 213 -2.22 -12.26 3.40
C LEU A 213 -1.61 -11.54 4.61
N SER A 214 -1.25 -12.27 5.67
CA SER A 214 -0.58 -11.72 6.84
C SER A 214 0.76 -11.09 6.48
N LYS A 215 1.59 -11.80 5.70
CA LYS A 215 2.86 -11.25 5.18
C LYS A 215 2.66 -9.98 4.36
N ILE A 216 1.71 -9.99 3.42
CA ILE A 216 1.39 -8.83 2.58
C ILE A 216 0.91 -7.64 3.43
N ALA A 217 0.09 -7.90 4.45
CA ALA A 217 -0.38 -6.87 5.39
C ALA A 217 0.78 -6.26 6.20
N THR A 218 1.74 -7.08 6.63
CA THR A 218 2.97 -6.60 7.29
C THR A 218 3.80 -5.71 6.36
N LEU A 219 3.94 -6.11 5.08
CA LEU A 219 4.64 -5.28 4.09
C LEU A 219 3.92 -3.95 3.85
N TYR A 220 2.59 -3.94 3.77
CA TYR A 220 1.81 -2.71 3.73
C TYR A 220 2.08 -1.82 4.95
N PHE A 221 2.08 -2.41 6.15
CA PHE A 221 2.31 -1.68 7.39
C PHE A 221 3.69 -1.01 7.43
N PHE A 222 4.75 -1.74 7.11
CA PHE A 222 6.12 -1.21 7.15
C PHE A 222 6.52 -0.38 5.92
N THR A 223 5.61 -0.22 4.96
CA THR A 223 5.78 0.70 3.82
C THR A 223 4.77 1.83 3.89
N VAL A 224 3.52 1.59 3.51
CA VAL A 224 2.47 2.60 3.40
C VAL A 224 2.17 3.28 4.74
N GLU A 225 2.22 2.56 5.88
CA GLU A 225 1.94 3.18 7.20
C GLU A 225 3.19 3.77 7.88
N PHE A 226 4.33 3.06 7.86
CA PHE A 226 5.52 3.44 8.63
C PHE A 226 6.83 3.46 7.83
N GLY A 227 6.73 3.57 6.51
CA GLY A 227 7.89 3.56 5.61
C GLY A 227 8.69 4.87 5.60
N LEU A 228 10.00 4.70 5.40
CA LEU A 228 10.97 5.76 5.25
C LEU A 228 11.63 5.70 3.87
N CYS A 229 12.10 6.83 3.36
CA CYS A 229 12.89 6.87 2.13
C CYS A 229 14.17 7.72 2.30
N LYS A 230 15.12 7.54 1.39
CA LYS A 230 16.32 8.39 1.29
C LYS A 230 16.20 9.33 0.10
N GLU A 231 16.33 10.62 0.35
CA GLU A 231 16.38 11.64 -0.70
C GLU A 231 17.67 12.45 -0.56
N ASN A 232 18.52 12.42 -1.59
CA ASN A 232 19.81 13.10 -1.58
C ASN A 232 20.69 12.74 -0.36
N GLY A 233 20.59 11.50 0.12
CA GLY A 233 21.33 11.01 1.29
C GLY A 233 20.70 11.36 2.65
N GLU A 234 19.58 12.09 2.67
CA GLU A 234 18.85 12.42 3.89
C GLU A 234 17.63 11.51 4.07
N LEU A 235 17.33 11.17 5.32
CA LEU A 235 16.16 10.37 5.67
C LEU A 235 14.89 11.22 5.57
N ARG A 236 13.89 10.71 4.87
CA ARG A 236 12.58 11.30 4.67
C ARG A 236 11.48 10.30 5.00
N VAL A 237 10.29 10.83 5.24
CA VAL A 237 9.13 10.06 5.68
C VAL A 237 8.06 10.05 4.61
N TYR A 238 7.53 8.86 4.35
CA TYR A 238 6.38 8.68 3.46
C TYR A 238 5.25 7.87 4.11
N GLY A 239 5.54 7.13 5.19
CA GLY A 239 4.52 6.37 5.92
C GLY A 239 3.42 7.27 6.50
N ALA A 240 2.16 6.93 6.25
CA ALA A 240 1.00 7.71 6.67
C ALA A 240 0.85 7.82 8.19
N GLY A 241 1.17 6.76 8.94
CA GLY A 241 1.22 6.75 10.40
C GLY A 241 2.22 7.77 10.95
N LEU A 242 3.36 7.93 10.29
CA LEU A 242 4.37 8.93 10.63
C LEU A 242 3.92 10.35 10.22
N LEU A 243 3.35 10.51 9.03
CA LEU A 243 2.90 11.80 8.50
C LEU A 243 1.64 12.37 9.19
N SER A 244 0.99 11.58 10.03
CA SER A 244 -0.23 11.95 10.76
C SER A 244 -0.12 11.93 12.28
N SER A 245 1.04 11.51 12.80
CA SER A 245 1.32 11.47 14.23
C SER A 245 2.58 12.28 14.55
N VAL A 246 2.39 13.42 15.21
CA VAL A 246 3.50 14.30 15.64
C VAL A 246 4.46 13.54 16.56
N ALA A 247 3.92 12.72 17.46
CA ALA A 247 4.69 11.98 18.46
C ALA A 247 5.49 10.84 17.81
N GLU A 248 4.86 10.07 16.92
CA GLU A 248 5.54 8.98 16.20
C GLU A 248 6.62 9.54 15.27
N LEU A 249 6.34 10.62 14.54
CA LEU A 249 7.31 11.27 13.66
C LEU A 249 8.56 11.71 14.42
N LYS A 250 8.38 12.34 15.59
CA LYS A 250 9.51 12.75 16.45
C LYS A 250 10.29 11.54 16.97
N HIS A 251 9.61 10.45 17.32
CA HIS A 251 10.25 9.21 17.78
C HIS A 251 11.06 8.51 16.67
N ALA A 252 10.49 8.36 15.48
CA ALA A 252 11.18 7.77 14.32
C ALA A 252 12.47 8.55 13.96
N LEU A 253 12.47 9.86 14.18
CA LEU A 253 13.60 10.74 13.87
C LEU A 253 14.58 10.95 15.05
N SER A 254 14.26 10.48 16.26
CA SER A 254 15.10 10.76 17.44
C SER A 254 16.34 9.89 17.54
N GLY A 255 16.49 8.88 16.67
CA GLY A 255 17.56 7.87 16.75
C GLY A 255 17.33 6.79 17.82
N ASN A 256 16.15 6.76 18.45
CA ASN A 256 15.81 5.74 19.46
C ASN A 256 15.25 4.44 18.84
N ALA A 257 14.87 4.47 17.58
CA ALA A 257 14.39 3.33 16.83
C ALA A 257 15.44 2.86 15.81
N THR A 258 15.45 1.57 15.52
CA THR A 258 16.34 1.00 14.51
C THR A 258 15.80 1.33 13.12
N VAL A 259 16.67 1.76 12.21
CA VAL A 259 16.33 1.97 10.79
C VAL A 259 17.14 0.99 9.95
N GLU A 260 16.45 0.12 9.23
CA GLU A 260 17.05 -0.95 8.41
C GLU A 260 16.62 -0.80 6.94
N GLU A 261 17.37 -1.40 6.02
CA GLU A 261 16.97 -1.43 4.61
C GLU A 261 15.72 -2.31 4.46
N PHE A 262 14.80 -1.87 3.60
CA PHE A 262 13.59 -2.63 3.33
C PHE A 262 13.90 -3.87 2.49
N ASP A 263 13.76 -5.03 3.11
CA ASP A 263 13.83 -6.34 2.47
C ASP A 263 12.52 -7.11 2.74
N PRO A 264 11.67 -7.35 1.74
CA PRO A 264 10.37 -7.97 1.95
C PRO A 264 10.41 -9.32 2.68
N GLU A 265 11.44 -10.14 2.44
CA GLU A 265 11.57 -11.47 3.05
C GLU A 265 11.74 -11.39 4.57
N SER A 266 12.57 -10.47 5.06
CA SER A 266 12.74 -10.24 6.49
C SER A 266 11.59 -9.43 7.10
N VAL A 267 11.14 -8.39 6.41
CA VAL A 267 10.13 -7.46 6.93
C VAL A 267 8.78 -8.13 7.14
N CYS A 268 8.38 -9.08 6.30
CA CYS A 268 7.07 -9.73 6.39
C CYS A 268 6.85 -10.53 7.70
N HIS A 269 7.91 -10.80 8.46
CA HIS A 269 7.89 -11.49 9.74
C HIS A 269 7.96 -10.56 10.96
N VAL A 270 8.10 -9.25 10.75
CA VAL A 270 8.24 -8.26 11.82
C VAL A 270 6.89 -8.00 12.49
N PRO A 271 6.78 -8.04 13.84
CA PRO A 271 5.53 -7.73 14.53
C PRO A 271 5.09 -6.27 14.34
N CYS A 272 3.85 -6.07 13.89
CA CYS A 272 3.25 -4.74 13.77
C CYS A 272 2.76 -4.25 15.15
N LEU A 273 3.33 -3.16 15.68
CA LEU A 273 2.92 -2.61 16.97
C LEU A 273 1.79 -1.57 16.76
N VAL A 274 0.54 -1.94 17.07
CA VAL A 274 -0.59 -1.04 16.75
C VAL A 274 -0.82 0.05 17.82
N THR A 275 -0.48 -0.22 19.09
CA THR A 275 -0.81 0.67 20.23
C THR A 275 0.38 1.45 20.78
N THR A 276 1.59 1.13 20.34
CA THR A 276 2.85 1.76 20.79
C THR A 276 3.70 2.14 19.60
N PHE A 277 4.66 3.04 19.82
CA PHE A 277 5.60 3.44 18.78
C PHE A 277 6.37 2.25 18.23
N GLN A 278 6.70 2.28 16.93
CA GLN A 278 7.49 1.22 16.32
C GLN A 278 8.90 1.21 16.90
N LYS A 279 9.47 0.01 16.99
CA LYS A 279 10.87 -0.21 17.39
C LYS A 279 11.82 -0.22 16.20
N GLN A 280 11.27 -0.54 15.02
CA GLN A 280 11.99 -0.72 13.77
C GLN A 280 11.22 0.01 12.66
N TYR A 281 11.97 0.69 11.80
CA TYR A 281 11.46 1.31 10.58
C TYR A 281 12.33 0.86 9.41
N PHE A 282 11.75 0.85 8.21
CA PHE A 282 12.41 0.36 7.02
C PHE A 282 12.53 1.44 5.96
N VAL A 283 13.73 1.54 5.38
CA VAL A 283 14.09 2.59 4.42
C VAL A 283 14.29 2.03 3.01
N THR A 284 13.79 2.77 2.02
CA THR A 284 14.02 2.52 0.58
C THR A 284 14.68 3.74 -0.06
N ASP A 285 15.46 3.57 -1.12
CA ASP A 285 16.05 4.72 -1.83
C ASP A 285 14.99 5.41 -2.72
N THR A 286 14.09 4.64 -3.32
CA THR A 286 13.01 5.18 -4.16
C THR A 286 11.74 4.33 -4.05
N PHE A 287 10.58 4.93 -4.37
CA PHE A 287 9.33 4.16 -4.53
C PHE A 287 9.42 3.10 -5.63
N GLU A 288 10.21 3.34 -6.67
CA GLU A 288 10.40 2.37 -7.75
C GLU A 288 11.14 1.12 -7.24
N GLN A 289 12.17 1.31 -6.41
CA GLN A 289 12.86 0.21 -5.73
C GLN A 289 11.90 -0.56 -4.81
N ALA A 290 11.13 0.15 -3.97
CA ALA A 290 10.15 -0.47 -3.07
C ALA A 290 9.15 -1.35 -3.84
N LYS A 291 8.67 -0.82 -4.99
CA LYS A 291 7.75 -1.52 -5.89
C LYS A 291 8.39 -2.75 -6.52
N GLU A 292 9.62 -2.65 -7.01
CA GLU A 292 10.31 -3.78 -7.63
C GLU A 292 10.59 -4.91 -6.63
N LEU A 293 11.06 -4.57 -5.42
CA LEU A 293 11.24 -5.54 -4.33
C LEU A 293 9.94 -6.25 -3.97
N LEU A 294 8.83 -5.49 -3.88
CA LEU A 294 7.52 -6.07 -3.63
C LEU A 294 7.07 -6.99 -4.78
N ARG A 295 7.29 -6.61 -6.04
CA ARG A 295 6.93 -7.46 -7.19
C ARG A 295 7.65 -8.80 -7.15
N GLN A 296 8.94 -8.79 -6.83
CA GLN A 296 9.74 -9.99 -6.68
C GLN A 296 9.19 -10.88 -5.57
N PHE A 297 8.88 -10.32 -4.41
CA PHE A 297 8.24 -11.05 -3.30
C PHE A 297 6.88 -11.63 -3.70
N VAL A 298 6.03 -10.85 -4.38
CA VAL A 298 4.69 -11.27 -4.77
C VAL A 298 4.70 -12.36 -5.85
N MET A 299 5.77 -12.49 -6.64
CA MET A 299 5.93 -13.62 -7.57
C MET A 299 6.06 -14.97 -6.84
N GLU A 300 6.50 -14.97 -5.59
CA GLU A 300 6.61 -16.19 -4.78
C GLU A 300 5.30 -16.57 -4.08
N VAL A 301 4.34 -15.64 -4.00
CA VAL A 301 3.01 -15.86 -3.41
C VAL A 301 2.29 -16.98 -4.17
N GLN A 302 2.02 -18.07 -3.46
CA GLN A 302 1.44 -19.28 -4.04
C GLN A 302 -0.04 -19.06 -4.39
N ARG A 303 -0.34 -18.86 -5.69
CA ARG A 303 -1.70 -18.90 -6.23
C ARG A 303 -1.73 -19.54 -7.63
N PRO A 304 -2.76 -20.32 -7.98
CA PRO A 304 -2.78 -21.07 -9.24
C PRO A 304 -3.15 -20.21 -10.46
N PHE A 305 -3.15 -18.88 -10.34
CA PHE A 305 -3.55 -17.94 -11.40
C PHE A 305 -2.85 -16.59 -11.27
N GLY A 306 -2.72 -15.88 -12.39
CA GLY A 306 -2.41 -14.46 -12.40
C GLY A 306 -3.66 -13.60 -12.22
N VAL A 307 -3.49 -12.34 -11.83
CA VAL A 307 -4.56 -11.33 -11.82
C VAL A 307 -4.13 -10.10 -12.59
N ARG A 308 -5.06 -9.48 -13.29
CA ARG A 308 -4.88 -8.18 -13.95
C ARG A 308 -6.05 -7.27 -13.61
N TYR A 309 -5.76 -6.03 -13.25
CA TYR A 309 -6.79 -5.00 -13.14
C TYR A 309 -7.11 -4.44 -14.53
N ASN A 310 -8.40 -4.41 -14.88
CA ASN A 310 -8.91 -3.72 -16.04
C ASN A 310 -9.48 -2.36 -15.60
N PRO A 311 -8.81 -1.24 -15.92
CA PRO A 311 -9.24 0.08 -15.48
C PRO A 311 -10.50 0.58 -16.20
N TYR A 312 -10.82 0.07 -17.39
CA TYR A 312 -11.98 0.51 -18.18
C TYR A 312 -13.29 0.02 -17.58
N THR A 313 -13.29 -1.22 -17.08
CA THR A 313 -14.47 -1.86 -16.47
C THR A 313 -14.39 -1.93 -14.95
N GLN A 314 -13.29 -1.44 -14.36
CA GLN A 314 -12.99 -1.49 -12.93
C GLN A 314 -13.16 -2.92 -12.37
N SER A 315 -12.55 -3.89 -13.05
CA SER A 315 -12.68 -5.31 -12.76
C SER A 315 -11.32 -6.02 -12.67
N VAL A 316 -11.28 -7.16 -12.00
CA VAL A 316 -10.11 -8.02 -11.90
C VAL A 316 -10.28 -9.25 -12.80
N GLU A 317 -9.46 -9.33 -13.84
CA GLU A 317 -9.36 -10.45 -14.76
C GLU A 317 -8.51 -11.56 -14.14
N VAL A 318 -9.00 -12.81 -14.20
CA VAL A 318 -8.26 -14.01 -13.78
C VAL A 318 -7.51 -14.57 -14.97
N LEU A 319 -6.21 -14.79 -14.82
CA LEU A 319 -5.37 -15.41 -15.84
C LEU A 319 -5.14 -16.87 -15.46
N THR A 320 -6.07 -17.75 -15.85
CA THR A 320 -6.04 -19.20 -15.56
C THR A 320 -5.49 -20.05 -16.69
N ASN A 321 -5.40 -19.53 -17.92
CA ASN A 321 -4.96 -20.29 -19.09
C ASN A 321 -4.26 -19.42 -20.13
N THR A 322 -3.66 -20.07 -21.13
CA THR A 322 -2.89 -19.42 -22.19
C THR A 322 -3.74 -18.52 -23.09
N ASP A 323 -5.03 -18.82 -23.29
CA ASP A 323 -5.91 -18.03 -24.16
C ASP A 323 -6.19 -16.65 -23.54
N LYS A 324 -6.45 -16.61 -22.23
CA LYS A 324 -6.61 -15.35 -21.49
C LYS A 324 -5.33 -14.53 -21.47
N VAL A 325 -4.18 -15.18 -21.32
CA VAL A 325 -2.86 -14.50 -21.41
C VAL A 325 -2.63 -13.96 -22.83
N ALA A 326 -2.96 -14.75 -23.87
CA ALA A 326 -2.81 -14.33 -25.26
C ALA A 326 -3.69 -13.12 -25.62
N ALA A 327 -4.90 -13.03 -25.06
CA ALA A 327 -5.75 -11.86 -25.22
C ALA A 327 -5.08 -10.58 -24.69
N ILE A 328 -4.43 -10.64 -23.52
CA ILE A 328 -3.67 -9.51 -22.96
C ILE A 328 -2.47 -9.17 -23.82
N VAL A 329 -1.71 -10.17 -24.27
CA VAL A 329 -0.56 -9.95 -25.16
C VAL A 329 -1.01 -9.26 -26.45
N SER A 330 -2.18 -9.61 -26.98
CA SER A 330 -2.77 -8.94 -28.15
C SER A 330 -3.10 -7.48 -27.88
N GLU A 331 -3.64 -7.14 -26.71
CA GLU A 331 -3.88 -5.74 -26.31
C GLU A 331 -2.56 -4.97 -26.15
N LEU A 332 -1.58 -5.53 -25.44
CA LEU A 332 -0.26 -4.93 -25.24
C LEU A 332 0.46 -4.68 -26.57
N LYS A 333 0.27 -5.55 -27.57
CA LYS A 333 0.81 -5.33 -28.92
C LYS A 333 0.24 -4.05 -29.56
N GLY A 334 -1.02 -3.72 -29.28
CA GLY A 334 -1.63 -2.45 -29.67
C GLY A 334 -0.90 -1.25 -29.05
N ASP A 335 -0.66 -1.28 -27.74
CA ASP A 335 0.06 -0.22 -27.03
C ASP A 335 1.51 -0.09 -27.52
N LEU A 336 2.20 -1.22 -27.74
CA LEU A 336 3.54 -1.23 -28.33
C LEU A 336 3.56 -0.64 -29.75
N CYS A 337 2.50 -0.81 -30.53
CA CYS A 337 2.40 -0.16 -31.84
C CYS A 337 2.27 1.37 -31.70
N ILE A 338 1.57 1.86 -30.69
CA ILE A 338 1.47 3.30 -30.39
C ILE A 338 2.86 3.84 -30.01
N VAL A 339 3.57 3.17 -29.09
CA VAL A 339 4.93 3.55 -28.68
C VAL A 339 5.87 3.57 -29.87
N ARG A 340 5.90 2.51 -30.68
CA ARG A 340 6.72 2.43 -31.89
C ARG A 340 6.41 3.58 -32.85
N ASN A 341 5.14 3.87 -33.10
CA ASN A 341 4.75 4.96 -34.01
C ASN A 341 5.18 6.34 -33.46
N ALA A 342 5.18 6.53 -32.14
CA ALA A 342 5.68 7.75 -31.52
C ALA A 342 7.21 7.87 -31.66
N LEU A 343 7.95 6.79 -31.39
CA LEU A 343 9.41 6.75 -31.55
C LEU A 343 9.84 7.10 -32.98
N VAL A 344 9.18 6.54 -33.99
CA VAL A 344 9.44 6.87 -35.41
C VAL A 344 9.25 8.36 -35.68
N LYS A 345 8.21 8.98 -35.12
CA LYS A 345 7.95 10.41 -35.30
C LYS A 345 8.96 11.28 -34.56
N ILE A 346 9.37 10.88 -33.36
CA ILE A 346 10.36 11.61 -32.55
C ILE A 346 11.72 11.55 -33.25
N GLN A 347 12.16 10.36 -33.68
CA GLN A 347 13.42 10.20 -34.41
C GLN A 347 13.49 11.02 -35.70
N ALA A 348 12.36 11.22 -36.39
CA ALA A 348 12.28 12.07 -37.57
C ALA A 348 12.40 13.59 -37.26
N LEU A 349 12.24 13.99 -36.00
CA LEU A 349 12.24 15.39 -35.54
C LEU A 349 13.46 15.72 -34.65
N ASP A 350 14.04 14.71 -34.00
CA ASP A 350 15.14 14.83 -33.06
C ASP A 350 16.11 13.64 -33.22
N ASP A 351 17.24 13.90 -33.88
CA ASP A 351 18.31 12.92 -34.10
C ASP A 351 19.05 12.52 -32.80
N GLY A 352 18.80 13.23 -31.69
CA GLY A 352 19.41 12.98 -30.38
C GLY A 352 18.55 12.11 -29.43
N ALA A 353 17.39 11.62 -29.87
CA ALA A 353 16.52 10.81 -29.04
C ALA A 353 17.15 9.45 -28.70
N ASP A 354 17.11 9.07 -27.41
CA ASP A 354 17.65 7.79 -26.90
C ASP A 354 16.70 6.61 -27.19
N ILE A 355 16.55 6.29 -28.47
CA ILE A 355 15.65 5.22 -28.94
C ILE A 355 16.17 3.84 -28.54
N GLU A 356 17.48 3.66 -28.44
CA GLU A 356 18.14 2.38 -28.14
C GLU A 356 17.79 1.92 -26.73
N ASN A 357 17.97 2.78 -25.73
CA ASN A 357 17.63 2.50 -24.35
C ASN A 357 16.13 2.20 -24.16
N ILE A 358 15.24 2.98 -24.79
CA ILE A 358 13.78 2.73 -24.74
C ILE A 358 13.44 1.34 -25.31
N THR A 359 14.13 0.92 -26.37
CA THR A 359 13.92 -0.40 -26.97
C THR A 359 14.43 -1.53 -26.06
N GLU A 360 15.56 -1.34 -25.37
CA GLU A 360 16.06 -2.29 -24.38
C GLU A 360 15.13 -2.45 -23.18
N MET A 361 14.56 -1.34 -22.67
CA MET A 361 13.56 -1.36 -21.59
C MET A 361 12.33 -2.21 -21.96
N LEU A 362 11.87 -2.13 -23.20
CA LEU A 362 10.75 -2.95 -23.68
C LEU A 362 11.13 -4.43 -23.82
N ALA A 363 12.35 -4.72 -24.27
CA ALA A 363 12.82 -6.08 -24.48
C ALA A 363 13.06 -6.83 -23.16
N SER A 364 13.53 -6.14 -22.11
CA SER A 364 13.78 -6.75 -20.79
C SER A 364 12.48 -7.14 -20.08
N ALA A 365 11.43 -6.30 -20.17
CA ALA A 365 10.13 -6.53 -19.52
C ALA A 365 9.39 -7.80 -20.01
N LEU A 366 9.75 -8.34 -21.18
CA LEU A 366 9.09 -9.50 -21.79
C LEU A 366 9.86 -10.81 -21.63
N LYS A 367 11.07 -10.79 -21.07
CA LYS A 367 11.84 -12.02 -20.84
C LYS A 367 11.30 -12.73 -19.60
N PRO A 368 10.80 -13.97 -19.70
CA PRO A 368 10.41 -14.73 -18.53
C PRO A 368 11.65 -14.99 -17.66
N ASP A 369 11.54 -14.71 -16.37
CA ASP A 369 12.57 -15.09 -15.41
C ASP A 369 12.46 -16.59 -15.15
N VAL A 370 13.15 -17.37 -15.98
CA VAL A 370 13.25 -18.83 -15.80
C VAL A 370 14.29 -19.04 -14.71
N GLY A 371 13.81 -18.99 -13.46
CA GLY A 371 14.62 -18.97 -12.25
C GLY A 371 15.86 -19.86 -12.30
N HIS A 372 16.99 -19.31 -11.89
CA HIS A 372 18.17 -20.06 -11.50
C HIS A 372 17.78 -21.01 -10.36
N LYS A 373 17.48 -22.28 -10.69
CA LYS A 373 17.62 -23.36 -9.73
C LYS A 373 19.06 -23.29 -9.23
N LYS A 374 19.27 -22.88 -7.97
CA LYS A 374 20.52 -23.11 -7.25
C LYS A 374 20.73 -24.62 -7.20
N THR A 375 21.45 -25.16 -8.19
CA THR A 375 22.01 -26.49 -8.12
C THR A 375 23.09 -26.43 -7.04
N GLN A 376 22.77 -26.84 -5.81
CA GLN A 376 23.79 -27.25 -4.86
C GLN A 376 24.50 -28.46 -5.47
N ALA A 377 25.60 -28.20 -6.15
CA ALA A 377 26.55 -29.23 -6.51
C ALA A 377 27.28 -29.64 -5.22
N ASN A 378 26.85 -30.74 -4.61
CA ASN A 378 27.68 -31.50 -3.70
C ASN A 378 28.88 -32.04 -4.50
N THR A 379 30.00 -31.33 -4.47
CA THR A 379 31.31 -31.93 -4.73
C THR A 379 31.77 -32.64 -3.47
N GLU A 380 31.28 -33.87 -3.29
CA GLU A 380 32.04 -34.87 -2.55
C GLU A 380 33.21 -35.31 -3.43
N THR A 381 34.41 -34.82 -3.12
CA THR A 381 35.65 -35.35 -3.65
C THR A 381 35.87 -36.76 -3.13
N ASN A 382 35.62 -37.75 -3.99
CA ASN A 382 36.22 -39.07 -3.92
C ASN A 382 37.75 -38.93 -4.07
N LEU A 383 38.49 -39.26 -3.02
CA LEU A 383 39.88 -39.70 -3.13
C LEU A 383 39.92 -41.16 -2.69
N ASP A 384 40.04 -42.02 -3.69
CA ASP A 384 40.22 -43.46 -3.58
C ASP A 384 41.65 -43.78 -3.10
N GLN A 385 41.73 -44.95 -2.49
CA GLN A 385 42.83 -45.54 -1.74
C GLN A 385 44.03 -45.90 -2.62
N SER A 386 45.26 -45.84 -2.07
CA SER A 386 46.07 -47.04 -1.75
C SER A 386 47.56 -46.76 -1.49
N ALA A 387 48.02 -47.36 -0.38
CA ALA A 387 49.34 -47.97 -0.11
C ALA A 387 50.63 -47.14 -0.26
N VAL A 388 51.47 -47.12 0.79
CA VAL A 388 52.57 -48.09 1.06
C VAL A 388 53.21 -47.74 2.41
N ALA A 389 53.57 -48.78 3.17
CA ALA A 389 54.23 -48.74 4.47
C ALA A 389 55.77 -48.61 4.37
N THR A 390 56.39 -47.94 5.35
CA THR A 390 57.76 -48.12 5.91
C THR A 390 57.88 -47.17 7.11
N GLU A 391 57.80 -47.63 8.36
CA GLU A 391 58.91 -48.04 9.26
C GLU A 391 59.92 -46.93 9.67
N GLU A 392 60.22 -46.97 10.98
CA GLU A 392 61.39 -46.43 11.72
C GLU A 392 61.38 -45.03 12.39
N HIS A 393 61.26 -45.11 13.72
CA HIS A 393 62.24 -44.68 14.75
C HIS A 393 62.29 -43.22 15.33
N ILE A 394 62.02 -43.19 16.65
CA ILE A 394 62.81 -42.64 17.79
C ILE A 394 62.93 -41.11 18.02
N GLY A 395 62.67 -40.72 19.28
CA GLY A 395 63.18 -39.52 19.99
C GLY A 395 62.07 -38.70 20.65
N GLU A 396 61.68 -38.94 21.91
CA GLU A 396 62.22 -38.31 23.15
C GLU A 396 62.46 -36.79 23.05
N GLU A 397 61.54 -35.98 23.60
CA GLU A 397 61.64 -35.27 24.90
C GLU A 397 60.28 -34.66 25.31
#